data_AF-A0A382G6Y0-F1
#
_entry.id   AF-A0A382G6Y0-F1
#
_cell.length_a   1.000
_cell.length_b   1.000
_cell.length_c   1.000
_cell.angle_alpha   90.00
_cell.angle_beta   90.00
_cell.angle_gamma   90.00
#
_symmetry.space_group_name_H-M   'P 1'
#
loop_
_entity.id
_entity.type
_entity.pdbx_description
1 polymer ?
#
loop_
_entity_poly.entity_id
_entity_poly.type
_entity_poly.pdbx_seq_one_letter_code
_entity_poly.pdbx_strand_id
1 'polypeptide(L)'
;MAKGRMVYLDEDKKLGHYRASEELISELAELAKEMSMSRSGLTRRALEAFVQYMNDARMLKKLTMFGKKPTVETWLNERNNMREMTTEVQQYSEKIAIAKTPDEKLQLVSVQNVRIAEMINLLHKTTMT
;
A
#
# COMPACT_ATOMS: atom_id res chain seq x y z
N MET A 1 8.41 -13.24 18.70
CA MET A 1 8.51 -11.92 19.37
C MET A 1 8.94 -10.90 18.33
N ALA A 2 8.18 -9.80 18.16
CA ALA A 2 8.46 -8.81 17.13
C ALA A 2 9.83 -8.14 17.36
N LYS A 3 10.74 -8.27 16.40
CA LYS A 3 12.06 -7.62 16.41
C LYS A 3 11.85 -6.11 16.27
N GLY A 4 12.17 -5.35 17.31
CA GLY A 4 12.04 -3.90 17.28
C GLY A 4 12.49 -3.25 18.59
N ARG A 5 13.11 -2.07 18.48
CA ARG A 5 13.58 -1.28 19.61
C ARG A 5 12.40 -0.53 20.23
N MET A 6 12.40 -0.47 21.56
CA MET A 6 11.43 0.34 22.30
C MET A 6 11.75 1.83 22.12
N VAL A 7 10.74 2.59 21.73
CA VAL A 7 10.81 4.05 21.59
C VAL A 7 9.81 4.68 22.55
N TYR A 8 10.23 5.72 23.25
CA TYR A 8 9.39 6.50 24.16
C TYR A 8 9.04 7.84 23.53
N LEU A 9 7.77 8.23 23.61
CA LEU A 9 7.26 9.52 23.16
C LEU A 9 7.64 10.64 24.14
N ASP A 10 7.79 10.30 25.42
CA ASP A 10 8.44 11.13 26.43
C ASP A 10 9.61 10.35 27.01
N GLU A 11 10.85 10.72 26.63
CA GLU A 11 12.06 10.00 27.02
C GLU A 11 12.36 10.16 28.53
N ASP A 12 12.03 11.31 29.12
CA ASP A 12 12.29 11.62 30.53
C ASP A 12 11.32 10.88 31.45
N LYS A 13 10.02 10.93 31.13
CA LYS A 13 8.97 10.28 31.92
C LYS A 13 8.74 8.83 31.53
N LYS A 14 9.36 8.36 30.44
CA LYS A 14 9.15 7.03 29.83
C LYS A 14 7.67 6.75 29.54
N LEU A 15 6.92 7.77 29.12
CA LEU A 15 5.49 7.68 28.84
C LEU A 15 5.22 7.55 27.34
N GLY A 16 4.17 6.80 27.01
CA GLY A 16 3.76 6.53 25.63
C GLY A 16 4.86 5.82 24.85
N HIS A 17 4.81 4.49 24.75
CA HIS A 17 5.88 3.74 24.10
C HIS A 17 5.36 2.87 22.96
N TYR A 18 6.21 2.67 21.97
CA TYR A 18 5.95 1.78 20.84
C TYR A 18 7.21 1.00 20.47
N ARG A 19 7.04 -0.08 19.72
CA ARG A 19 8.16 -0.81 19.09
C ARG A 19 8.23 -0.43 17.63
N ALA A 20 9.43 -0.12 17.16
CA ALA A 20 9.73 0.15 15.77
C ALA A 20 10.98 -0.60 15.32
N SER A 21 11.09 -0.84 14.01
CA SER A 21 12.31 -1.35 13.41
C SER A 21 13.42 -0.30 13.45
N GLU A 22 14.67 -0.72 13.29
CA GLU A 22 15.80 0.22 13.31
C GLU A 22 15.77 1.18 12.12
N GLU A 23 15.31 0.70 10.97
CA GLU A 23 15.15 1.49 9.75
C GLU A 23 14.17 2.65 10.00
N LEU A 24 12.99 2.36 10.55
CA LEU A 24 11.99 3.37 10.86
C LEU A 24 12.50 4.39 11.88
N ILE A 25 13.25 3.94 12.90
CA ILE A 25 13.83 4.84 13.90
C ILE A 25 14.88 5.77 13.26
N SER A 26 15.66 5.26 12.32
CA SER A 26 16.66 6.03 11.58
C SER A 26 16.00 7.07 10.68
N GLU A 27 14.98 6.69 9.91
CA GLU A 27 14.23 7.61 9.06
C GLU A 27 13.56 8.72 9.87
N LEU A 28 12.92 8.37 10.99
CA LEU A 28 12.33 9.36 11.89
C LEU A 28 13.36 10.31 12.50
N ALA A 29 14.61 9.85 12.70
CA ALA A 29 15.68 10.70 13.21
C ALA A 29 16.16 11.71 12.16
N GLU A 30 16.30 11.29 10.90
CA GLU A 30 16.68 12.21 9.81
C GLU A 30 15.60 13.26 9.56
N LEU A 31 14.33 12.84 9.47
CA LEU A 31 13.19 13.77 9.33
C LEU A 31 13.10 14.76 10.50
N ALA A 32 13.36 14.29 11.72
CA ALA A 32 13.34 15.17 12.89
C ALA A 32 14.45 16.23 12.83
N LYS A 33 15.64 15.89 12.32
CA LYS A 33 16.74 16.85 12.09
C LYS A 33 16.35 17.90 11.05
N GLU A 34 15.80 17.48 9.91
CA GLU A 34 15.35 18.40 8.85
C GLU A 34 14.35 19.43 9.38
N MET A 35 13.44 18.99 10.26
CA MET A 35 12.43 19.85 10.86
C MET A 35 12.87 20.54 12.16
N SER A 36 14.16 20.46 12.53
CA SER A 36 14.74 21.06 13.74
C SER A 36 13.97 20.70 15.03
N MET A 37 13.57 19.44 15.17
CA MET A 37 12.86 18.94 16.35
C MET A 37 13.43 17.62 16.87
N SER A 38 13.05 17.23 18.09
CA SER A 38 13.39 15.89 18.58
C SER A 38 12.54 14.83 17.88
N ARG A 39 13.10 13.62 17.73
CA ARG A 39 12.36 12.46 17.20
C ARG A 39 11.06 12.22 17.98
N SER A 40 11.13 12.30 19.31
CA SER A 40 9.97 12.16 20.20
C SER A 40 8.92 13.26 19.97
N GLY A 41 9.36 14.50 19.76
CA GLY A 41 8.50 15.63 19.40
C GLY A 41 7.82 15.45 18.04
N LEU A 42 8.56 14.97 17.04
CA LEU A 42 8.04 14.63 15.72
C LEU A 42 6.96 13.56 15.80
N THR A 43 7.25 12.44 16.48
CA THR A 43 6.28 11.35 16.61
C THR A 43 5.01 11.81 17.33
N ARG A 44 5.14 12.62 18.39
CA ARG A 44 3.97 13.15 19.12
C ARG A 44 3.10 14.03 18.22
N ARG A 45 3.69 15.00 17.51
CA ARG A 45 2.96 15.89 16.60
C ARG A 45 2.29 15.10 15.46
N ALA A 46 2.96 14.10 14.92
CA ALA A 46 2.39 13.24 13.88
C ALA A 46 1.16 12.48 14.39
N LEU A 47 1.24 11.92 15.61
CA LEU A 47 0.11 11.23 16.24
C LEU A 47 -1.05 12.18 16.56
N GLU A 48 -0.77 13.38 17.08
CA GLU A 48 -1.78 14.40 17.35
C GLU A 48 -2.50 14.84 16.07
N ALA A 49 -1.73 15.15 15.02
CA ALA A 49 -2.27 15.50 13.71
C ALA A 49 -3.11 14.35 13.12
N PHE A 50 -2.67 13.11 13.31
CA PHE A 50 -3.40 11.94 12.87
C PHE A 50 -4.73 11.76 13.61
N VAL A 51 -4.74 11.92 14.94
CA VAL A 51 -5.96 11.88 15.75
C VAL A 51 -6.92 13.00 15.34
N GLN A 52 -6.41 14.22 15.12
CA GLN A 52 -7.21 15.34 14.66
C GLN A 52 -7.86 15.05 13.30
N TYR A 53 -7.06 14.56 12.33
CA TYR A 53 -7.57 14.13 11.03
C TYR A 53 -8.70 13.11 11.16
N MET A 54 -8.54 12.10 12.02
CA MET A 54 -9.55 11.05 12.23
C MET A 54 -10.83 11.60 12.87
N ASN A 55 -10.71 12.58 13.77
CA ASN A 55 -11.84 13.26 14.40
C ASN A 55 -12.58 14.14 13.39
N ASP A 56 -11.86 14.92 12.59
CA ASP A 56 -12.44 15.77 11.54
C ASP A 56 -13.14 14.93 10.47
N ALA A 57 -12.52 13.84 10.04
CA ALA A 57 -13.12 12.88 9.12
C ALA A 57 -14.44 12.33 9.68
N ARG A 58 -14.48 11.97 10.97
CA ARG A 58 -15.71 11.50 11.63
C ARG A 58 -16.78 12.59 11.70
N MET A 59 -16.41 13.80 12.11
CA MET A 59 -17.33 14.95 12.21
C MET A 59 -17.96 15.28 10.86
N LEU A 60 -17.16 15.26 9.80
CA LEU A 60 -17.59 15.56 8.43
C LEU A 60 -18.25 14.37 7.71
N LYS A 61 -18.48 13.25 8.41
CA LYS A 61 -18.98 11.98 7.84
C LYS A 61 -18.17 11.50 6.63
N LYS A 62 -16.86 11.82 6.61
CA LYS A 62 -15.90 11.35 5.60
C LYS A 62 -15.29 10.03 6.06
N LEU A 63 -14.76 9.27 5.10
CA LEU A 63 -14.07 8.01 5.37
C LEU A 63 -12.80 8.29 6.19
N THR A 64 -12.61 7.52 7.26
CA THR A 64 -11.38 7.55 8.05
C THR A 64 -10.28 6.75 7.36
N MET A 65 -9.01 6.98 7.71
CA MET A 65 -7.86 6.37 7.01
C MET A 65 -7.94 4.82 6.96
N PHE A 66 -8.43 4.19 8.03
CA PHE A 66 -8.60 2.75 8.14
C PHE A 66 -10.02 2.26 7.80
N GLY A 67 -10.94 3.18 7.50
CA GLY A 67 -12.34 2.91 7.20
C GLY A 67 -12.67 2.94 5.71
N LYS A 68 -11.68 2.94 4.82
CA LYS A 68 -11.91 2.88 3.36
C LYS A 68 -12.65 1.59 2.98
N LYS A 69 -13.98 1.65 2.90
CA LYS A 69 -14.69 0.88 1.86
C LYS A 69 -14.34 1.54 0.53
N PRO A 70 -13.93 0.79 -0.51
CA PRO A 70 -13.80 1.35 -1.84
C PRO A 70 -15.10 2.06 -2.19
N THR A 71 -15.06 3.32 -2.62
CA THR A 71 -16.28 3.94 -3.16
C THR A 71 -16.66 3.15 -4.41
N VAL A 72 -17.94 3.15 -4.80
CA VAL A 72 -18.37 2.50 -6.05
C VAL A 72 -17.54 3.01 -7.23
N GLU A 73 -17.21 4.31 -7.24
CA GLU A 73 -16.33 4.92 -8.23
C GLU A 73 -14.89 4.38 -8.19
N THR A 74 -14.28 4.27 -7.00
CA THR A 74 -12.94 3.66 -6.86
C THR A 74 -12.96 2.20 -7.32
N TRP A 75 -13.99 1.44 -6.97
CA TRP A 75 -14.13 0.05 -7.41
C TRP A 75 -14.35 -0.07 -8.92
N LEU A 76 -15.18 0.80 -9.51
CA LEU A 76 -15.38 0.84 -10.96
C LEU A 76 -14.08 1.19 -11.70
N ASN A 77 -13.31 2.14 -11.18
CA ASN A 77 -12.02 2.52 -11.75
C ASN A 77 -11.00 1.38 -11.63
N GLU A 78 -10.89 0.73 -10.47
CA GLU A 78 -10.00 -0.44 -10.29
C GLU A 78 -10.40 -1.58 -11.24
N ARG A 79 -11.70 -1.84 -11.41
CA ARG A 79 -12.20 -2.86 -12.33
C ARG A 79 -11.91 -2.52 -13.80
N ASN A 80 -12.03 -1.25 -14.19
CA ASN A 80 -11.70 -0.81 -15.54
C ASN A 80 -10.20 -0.95 -15.80
N ASN A 81 -9.35 -0.49 -14.89
CA ASN A 81 -7.90 -0.63 -14.99
C ASN A 81 -7.47 -2.10 -15.10
N MET A 82 -8.07 -2.98 -14.29
CA MET A 82 -7.83 -4.42 -14.34
C MET A 82 -8.24 -5.03 -15.69
N ARG A 83 -9.37 -4.60 -16.26
CA ARG A 83 -9.83 -5.05 -17.56
C ARG A 83 -8.89 -4.60 -18.68
N GLU A 84 -8.46 -3.35 -18.66
CA GLU A 84 -7.51 -2.78 -19.63
C GLU A 84 -6.19 -3.55 -19.60
N MET A 85 -5.60 -3.71 -18.40
CA MET A 85 -4.36 -4.48 -18.22
C MET A 85 -4.51 -5.94 -18.70
N THR A 86 -5.63 -6.61 -18.38
CA THR A 86 -5.87 -7.99 -18.86
C THR A 86 -5.94 -8.05 -20.38
N THR A 87 -6.60 -7.06 -21.00
CA THR A 87 -6.74 -6.97 -22.46
C THR A 87 -5.39 -6.75 -23.13
N GLU A 88 -4.55 -5.86 -22.58
CA GLU A 88 -3.20 -5.63 -23.10
C GLU A 88 -2.33 -6.89 -22.99
N VAL A 89 -2.34 -7.58 -21.85
CA VAL A 89 -1.60 -8.84 -21.65
C VAL A 89 -2.02 -9.89 -22.67
N GLN A 90 -3.33 -10.03 -22.93
CA GLN A 90 -3.85 -10.94 -23.96
C GLN A 90 -3.35 -10.56 -25.36
N GLN A 91 -3.46 -9.28 -25.74
CA GLN A 91 -3.00 -8.79 -27.04
C GLN A 91 -1.49 -8.99 -27.25
N TYR A 92 -0.66 -8.72 -26.24
CA TYR A 92 0.77 -8.98 -26.33
C TYR A 92 1.08 -10.47 -26.41
N SER A 93 0.35 -11.33 -25.68
CA SER A 93 0.49 -12.77 -25.78
C SER A 93 0.12 -13.30 -27.17
N GLU A 94 -0.92 -12.78 -27.80
CA GLU A 94 -1.31 -13.12 -29.17
C GLU A 94 -0.23 -12.70 -30.18
N LYS A 95 0.34 -11.50 -30.03
CA LYS A 95 1.47 -11.05 -30.87
C LYS A 95 2.68 -11.97 -30.74
N ILE A 96 3.01 -12.43 -29.52
CA ILE A 96 4.10 -13.40 -29.28
C ILE A 96 3.80 -14.73 -29.98
N ALA A 97 2.56 -15.21 -29.91
CA ALA A 97 2.16 -16.44 -30.59
C ALA A 97 2.24 -16.33 -32.13
N ILE A 98 1.79 -15.21 -32.70
CA ILE A 98 1.84 -14.94 -34.15
C ILE A 98 3.29 -14.83 -34.64
N ALA A 99 4.17 -14.20 -33.86
CA ALA A 99 5.57 -14.01 -34.21
C ALA A 99 6.37 -15.33 -34.30
N LYS A 100 5.77 -16.48 -33.93
CA LYS A 100 6.42 -17.81 -33.89
C LYS A 100 7.80 -17.75 -33.21
N THR A 101 7.90 -16.98 -32.13
CA THR A 101 9.15 -16.73 -31.44
C THR A 101 9.79 -18.07 -31.06
N PRO A 102 11.02 -18.37 -31.53
CA PRO A 102 11.64 -19.69 -31.33
C PRO A 102 12.03 -19.99 -29.88
N ASP A 103 11.98 -18.98 -29.00
CA ASP A 103 12.25 -19.13 -27.58
C ASP A 103 11.03 -19.67 -26.82
N GLU A 104 11.07 -20.97 -26.49
CA GLU A 104 10.04 -21.67 -25.72
C GLU A 104 9.83 -21.08 -24.32
N LYS A 105 10.86 -20.47 -23.70
CA LYS A 105 10.72 -19.84 -22.38
C LYS A 105 9.90 -18.57 -22.46
N LEU A 106 10.08 -17.77 -23.52
CA LEU A 106 9.25 -16.58 -23.76
C LEU A 106 7.78 -16.95 -23.99
N GLN A 107 7.51 -18.05 -24.70
CA GLN A 107 6.14 -18.55 -24.87
C GLN A 107 5.54 -19.01 -23.53
N LEU A 108 6.29 -19.76 -22.72
CA LEU A 108 5.85 -20.22 -21.41
C LEU A 108 5.52 -19.05 -20.47
N VAL A 109 6.41 -18.05 -20.39
CA VAL A 109 6.21 -16.85 -19.55
C VAL A 109 5.01 -16.04 -20.03
N SER A 110 4.79 -15.93 -21.35
CA SER A 110 3.62 -15.27 -21.90
C SER A 110 2.31 -15.94 -21.44
N VAL A 111 2.24 -17.27 -21.51
CA VAL A 111 1.06 -18.03 -21.06
C VAL A 111 0.87 -17.90 -19.55
N GLN A 112 1.95 -17.94 -18.77
CA GLN A 112 1.89 -17.73 -17.32
C GLN A 112 1.34 -16.34 -16.97
N ASN A 113 1.77 -15.30 -17.68
CA ASN A 113 1.29 -13.93 -17.46
C ASN A 113 -0.22 -13.79 -17.76
N VAL A 114 -0.71 -14.44 -18.81
CA VAL A 114 -2.17 -14.48 -19.11
C VAL A 114 -2.92 -15.15 -17.95
N ARG A 115 -2.44 -16.29 -17.45
CA ARG A 115 -3.06 -17.00 -16.32
C ARG A 115 -3.06 -16.17 -15.04
N ILE A 116 -1.96 -15.47 -14.75
CA ILE A 116 -1.89 -14.56 -13.59
C ILE A 116 -2.90 -13.42 -13.75
N ALA A 117 -3.01 -12.80 -14.92
CA ALA A 117 -4.00 -11.74 -15.17
C ALA A 117 -5.44 -12.23 -14.98
N GLU A 118 -5.76 -13.44 -15.45
CA GLU A 118 -7.06 -14.09 -15.22
C GLU A 118 -7.33 -14.33 -13.73
N MET A 119 -6.33 -14.81 -12.99
CA MET A 119 -6.43 -15.06 -11.54
C MET A 119 -6.65 -13.77 -10.75
N ILE A 120 -5.93 -12.70 -11.07
CA ILE A 120 -6.11 -11.39 -10.39
C ILE A 120 -7.51 -10.83 -10.67
N ASN A 121 -8.00 -10.96 -11.91
CA ASN A 121 -9.36 -10.53 -12.26
C ASN A 121 -10.43 -11.36 -11.52
N LEU A 122 -10.23 -12.66 -11.34
CA LEU A 122 -11.13 -13.52 -10.55
C LEU A 122 -11.10 -13.14 -9.06
N LEU A 123 -9.92 -12.96 -8.47
CA LEU A 123 -9.76 -12.52 -7.08
C LEU A 123 -10.44 -11.17 -6.84
N HIS A 124 -10.24 -10.20 -7.74
CA HIS A 124 -10.86 -8.89 -7.63
C HIS A 124 -12.40 -8.95 -7.71
N LYS A 125 -12.96 -9.91 -8.45
CA LYS A 125 -14.42 -10.16 -8.49
C LYS A 125 -14.96 -10.83 -7.21
N THR A 126 -14.16 -11.64 -6.51
CA THR A 126 -14.61 -12.42 -5.34
C THR A 126 -14.33 -11.75 -3.99
N THR A 127 -13.43 -10.76 -3.91
CA THR A 127 -13.07 -10.10 -2.65
C THR A 127 -14.12 -9.08 -2.16
N MET A 128 -15.31 -9.04 -2.77
CA MET A 128 -16.42 -8.12 -2.44
C MET A 128 -17.71 -8.85 -1.99
N THR A 129 -17.61 -10.11 -1.57
CA THR A 129 -18.62 -10.81 -0.74
C THR A 129 -18.09 -10.96 0.68
#